data_AF-A0A4S9ZHU0-F1
#
_entry.id   AF-A0A4S9ZHU0-F1
#
_cell.length_a   1.000
_cell.length_b   1.000
_cell.length_c   1.000
_cell.angle_alpha   90.00
_cell.angle_beta   90.00
_cell.angle_gamma   90.00
#
_symmetry.space_group_name_H-M   'P 1'
#
loop_
_entity.id
_entity.type
_entity.pdbx_description
1 polymer ?
#
loop_
_entity_poly.entity_id
_entity_poly.type
_entity_poly.pdbx_seq_one_letter_code
_entity_poly.pdbx_strand_id
1 'polypeptide(L)'
;MIECCAGGNFHALMHEELLCYFSPYYTAAFKGGFWEANQGSTSFELTELQAKLLVTWLYSGRIEDDINYSDVLDLYIFADMADITAL
;
A
#
# COMPACT_ATOMS: atom_id res chain seq x y z
N MET A 1 -1.14 6.96 12.49
CA MET A 1 -1.02 5.51 12.18
C MET A 1 -2.31 5.10 11.53
N ILE A 2 -2.25 4.24 10.52
CA ILE A 2 -3.40 3.70 9.80
C ILE A 2 -3.33 2.18 9.81
N GLU A 3 -4.48 1.53 9.96
CA GLU A 3 -4.60 0.10 9.80
C GLU A 3 -4.73 -0.27 8.32
N CYS A 4 -3.89 -1.17 7.84
CA CYS A 4 -3.92 -1.65 6.46
C CYS A 4 -4.27 -3.12 6.44
N CYS A 5 -5.33 -3.44 5.68
CA CYS A 5 -5.80 -4.79 5.48
C CYS A 5 -5.58 -5.20 4.02
N ALA A 6 -5.45 -6.49 3.74
CA ALA A 6 -5.41 -7.01 2.38
C ALA A 6 -6.04 -8.42 2.35
N GLY A 7 -6.09 -9.03 1.17
CA GLY A 7 -6.60 -10.39 1.01
C GLY A 7 -5.89 -11.41 1.91
N GLY A 8 -6.64 -12.41 2.37
CA GLY A 8 -6.16 -13.38 3.36
C GLY A 8 -6.30 -12.84 4.79
N ASN A 9 -5.27 -13.01 5.63
CA ASN A 9 -5.24 -12.54 7.02
C ASN A 9 -4.22 -11.41 7.22
N PHE A 10 -3.92 -10.65 6.17
CA PHE A 10 -2.97 -9.55 6.26
C PHE A 10 -3.58 -8.37 7.02
N HIS A 11 -2.95 -8.00 8.13
CA HIS A 11 -3.20 -6.77 8.88
C HIS A 11 -1.86 -6.14 9.27
N ALA A 12 -1.69 -4.85 9.01
CA ALA A 12 -0.51 -4.10 9.41
C ALA A 12 -0.88 -2.70 9.90
N LEU A 13 -0.22 -2.25 10.97
CA LEU A 13 -0.31 -0.87 11.43
C LEU A 13 0.88 -0.09 10.85
N MET A 14 0.62 0.96 10.09
CA MET A 14 1.67 1.72 9.41
C MET A 14 1.49 3.24 9.53
N HIS A 15 2.54 3.98 9.17
CA HIS A 15 2.51 5.43 9.16
C HIS A 15 1.71 5.92 7.95
N GLU A 16 0.56 6.55 8.20
CA GLU A 16 -0.26 7.17 7.16
C GLU A 16 0.55 8.17 6.32
N GLU A 17 1.46 8.91 6.96
CA GLU A 17 2.34 9.86 6.27
C GLU A 17 3.28 9.19 5.26
N LEU A 18 3.66 7.92 5.48
CA LEU A 18 4.50 7.18 4.54
C LEU A 18 3.72 6.85 3.27
N LEU A 19 2.49 6.36 3.41
CA LEU A 19 1.58 6.13 2.28
C LEU A 19 1.31 7.44 1.53
N CYS A 20 0.99 8.52 2.25
CA CYS A 20 0.77 9.83 1.65
C CYS A 20 2.01 10.38 0.94
N TYR A 21 3.21 10.13 1.48
CA TYR A 21 4.46 10.59 0.88
C TYR A 21 4.66 9.99 -0.52
N PHE A 22 4.40 8.68 -0.66
CA PHE A 22 4.56 8.00 -1.93
C PHE A 22 3.34 8.13 -2.85
N SER A 23 2.15 8.37 -2.31
CA SER A 23 0.90 8.34 -3.07
C SER A 23 0.06 9.62 -2.91
N PRO A 24 -0.08 10.42 -3.98
CA PRO A 24 -1.04 11.51 -4.03
C PRO A 24 -2.49 11.03 -3.88
N TYR A 25 -2.81 9.82 -4.37
CA TYR A 25 -4.11 9.18 -4.17
C TYR A 25 -4.43 9.01 -2.68
N TYR A 26 -3.53 8.41 -1.89
CA TYR A 26 -3.75 8.24 -0.45
C TYR A 26 -3.69 9.57 0.30
N THR A 27 -2.90 10.54 -0.17
CA THR A 27 -2.95 11.92 0.35
C THR A 27 -4.35 12.50 0.18
N ALA A 28 -4.96 12.37 -0.99
CA ALA A 28 -6.32 12.83 -1.23
C ALA A 28 -7.33 12.05 -0.40
N ALA A 29 -7.21 10.72 -0.31
CA ALA A 29 -8.14 9.87 0.44
C ALA A 29 -8.14 10.21 1.95
N PHE A 30 -6.97 10.36 2.56
CA PHE A 30 -6.86 10.57 4.01
C PHE A 30 -6.93 12.03 4.43
N LYS A 31 -6.52 12.98 3.57
CA LYS A 31 -6.43 14.40 3.93
C LYS A 31 -7.37 15.30 3.14
N GLY A 32 -8.02 14.78 2.09
CA GLY A 32 -8.93 15.53 1.22
C GLY A 32 -10.34 15.73 1.77
N GLY A 33 -10.63 15.27 3.00
CA GLY A 33 -11.94 15.42 3.64
C GLY A 33 -13.00 14.44 3.15
N PHE A 34 -12.59 13.35 2.47
CA PHE A 34 -13.47 12.23 2.14
C PHE A 34 -13.81 11.39 3.37
N TRP A 35 -14.76 10.46 3.24
CA TRP A 35 -15.18 9.60 4.34
C TRP A 35 -14.02 8.71 4.85
N GLU A 36 -13.15 8.31 3.95
CA GLU A 36 -11.91 7.56 4.17
C GLU A 36 -10.97 8.26 5.16
N ALA A 37 -10.96 9.59 5.21
CA ALA A 37 -10.16 10.38 6.16
C ALA A 37 -10.50 10.09 7.63
N ASN A 38 -11.72 9.60 7.91
CA ASN A 38 -12.20 9.34 9.27
C ASN A 38 -12.19 7.86 9.66
N GLN A 39 -11.84 6.94 8.75
CA GLN A 39 -11.92 5.50 9.02
C GLN A 39 -10.74 4.95 9.82
N GLY A 40 -9.57 5.61 9.76
CA GLY A 40 -8.34 5.11 10.40
C GLY A 40 -7.85 3.77 9.86
N SER A 41 -8.43 3.28 8.76
CA SER A 41 -8.07 2.03 8.09
C SER A 41 -8.19 2.16 6.57
N THR A 42 -7.47 1.30 5.84
CA THR A 42 -7.54 1.19 4.39
C THR A 42 -7.35 -0.28 3.97
N SER A 43 -7.94 -0.66 2.84
CA SER A 43 -7.81 -2.00 2.27
C SER A 43 -7.01 -1.94 0.97
N PHE A 44 -6.07 -2.87 0.81
CA PHE A 44 -5.35 -3.09 -0.43
C PHE A 44 -6.00 -4.25 -1.17
N GLU A 45 -6.34 -4.04 -2.45
CA GLU A 45 -6.79 -5.09 -3.36
C GLU A 45 -5.60 -5.95 -3.83
N LEU A 46 -4.92 -6.56 -2.86
CA LEU A 46 -3.70 -7.34 -2.98
C LEU A 46 -3.84 -8.64 -2.18
N THR A 47 -3.05 -9.65 -2.54
CA THR A 47 -2.88 -10.82 -1.67
C THR A 47 -2.02 -10.49 -0.44
N GLU A 48 -2.04 -11.35 0.58
CA GLU A 48 -1.17 -11.19 1.75
C GLU A 48 0.32 -11.08 1.40
N LEU A 49 0.79 -11.83 0.41
CA LEU A 49 2.18 -11.76 -0.07
C LEU A 49 2.46 -10.40 -0.70
N GLN A 50 1.62 -9.97 -1.64
CA GLN A 50 1.79 -8.71 -2.36
C GLN A 50 1.70 -7.51 -1.41
N ALA A 51 0.81 -7.55 -0.43
CA ALA A 51 0.71 -6.53 0.62
C ALA A 51 1.99 -6.47 1.47
N LYS A 52 2.57 -7.61 1.87
CA LYS A 52 3.87 -7.63 2.57
C LYS A 52 4.99 -7.03 1.73
N LEU A 53 5.00 -7.30 0.42
CA LEU A 53 5.97 -6.70 -0.51
C LEU A 53 5.80 -5.19 -0.60
N LEU A 54 4.57 -4.70 -0.74
CA LEU A 54 4.28 -3.27 -0.73
C LEU A 54 4.80 -2.61 0.55
N VAL A 55 4.49 -3.17 1.73
CA VAL A 55 4.95 -2.61 3.01
C VAL A 55 6.46 -2.61 3.09
N THR A 56 7.09 -3.73 2.71
CA THR A 56 8.55 -3.85 2.72
C THR A 56 9.19 -2.79 1.82
N TRP A 57 8.65 -2.60 0.62
CA TRP A 57 9.11 -1.59 -0.31
C TRP A 57 8.90 -0.17 0.24
N LEU A 58 7.72 0.16 0.78
CA LEU A 58 7.43 1.48 1.35
C LEU A 58 8.43 1.88 2.44
N TYR A 59 8.86 0.93 3.28
CA TYR A 59 9.79 1.19 4.38
C TYR A 59 11.27 1.09 4.00
N SER A 60 11.63 0.29 3.00
CA SER A 60 13.04 0.00 2.69
C SER A 60 13.50 0.47 1.31
N GLY A 61 12.57 0.76 0.40
CA GLY A 61 12.80 1.01 -1.01
C GLY A 61 13.24 -0.23 -1.80
N ARG A 62 13.02 -1.45 -1.28
CA ARG A 62 13.50 -2.70 -1.87
C ARG A 62 12.40 -3.75 -1.99
N ILE A 63 12.48 -4.55 -3.04
CA ILE A 63 11.74 -5.81 -3.22
C ILE A 63 12.76 -6.95 -3.11
N GLU A 64 12.39 -8.08 -2.50
CA GLU A 64 13.26 -9.25 -2.40
C GLU A 64 13.48 -9.91 -3.76
N ASP A 65 14.68 -10.46 -3.99
CA ASP A 65 15.08 -11.00 -5.30
C ASP A 65 14.42 -12.36 -5.66
N ASP A 66 13.85 -13.08 -4.69
CA ASP A 66 13.27 -14.43 -4.86
C ASP A 66 11.73 -14.41 -4.95
N ILE A 67 11.17 -13.34 -5.52
CA ILE A 67 9.73 -13.16 -5.67
C ILE A 67 9.30 -13.52 -7.10
N ASN A 68 8.16 -14.20 -7.21
CA ASN A 68 7.59 -14.53 -8.51
C ASN A 68 7.24 -13.25 -9.29
N TYR A 69 7.63 -13.22 -10.56
CA TYR A 69 7.35 -12.10 -11.46
C TYR A 69 5.86 -11.72 -11.51
N SER A 70 4.95 -12.68 -11.42
CA SER A 70 3.51 -12.36 -11.39
C SER A 70 3.10 -11.53 -10.18
N ASP A 71 3.67 -11.82 -9.00
CA ASP A 71 3.36 -11.06 -7.79
C ASP A 71 3.94 -9.64 -7.85
N VAL A 72 5.12 -9.49 -8.47
CA VAL A 72 5.70 -8.16 -8.71
C VAL A 72 4.88 -7.38 -9.74
N LEU A 73 4.38 -8.04 -10.79
CA LEU A 73 3.54 -7.40 -11.80
C LEU A 73 2.20 -6.93 -11.24
N ASP A 74 1.53 -7.77 -10.44
CA ASP A 74 0.27 -7.39 -9.77
C ASP A 74 0.50 -6.23 -8.80
N LEU A 75 1.60 -6.25 -8.05
CA LEU A 75 2.02 -5.15 -7.18
C LEU A 75 2.26 -3.85 -7.97
N TYR A 76 2.94 -3.94 -9.12
CA TYR A 76 3.18 -2.79 -10.00
C TYR A 76 1.86 -2.21 -10.56
N ILE A 77 0.92 -3.06 -11.00
CA ILE A 77 -0.39 -2.62 -11.46
C ILE A 77 -1.16 -1.91 -10.35
N PHE A 78 -1.13 -2.47 -9.13
CA PHE A 78 -1.72 -1.82 -7.96
C PHE A 78 -1.07 -0.48 -7.67
N ALA A 79 0.26 -0.39 -7.72
CA ALA A 79 1.02 0.83 -7.49
C ALA A 79 0.61 1.93 -8.47
N ASP A 80 0.49 1.62 -9.76
CA ASP A 80 0.02 2.55 -10.79
C ASP A 80 -1.42 3.02 -10.51
N MET A 81 -2.33 2.10 -10.19
CA MET A 81 -3.72 2.45 -9.85
C MET A 81 -3.84 3.35 -8.62
N ALA A 82 -2.99 3.12 -7.61
CA ALA A 82 -2.94 3.87 -6.37
C ALA A 82 -1.96 5.06 -6.43
N ASP A 83 -1.46 5.43 -7.62
CA ASP A 83 -0.53 6.54 -7.85
C ASP A 83 0.68 6.51 -6.89
N ILE A 84 1.22 5.32 -6.60
CA ILE A 84 2.40 5.14 -5.74
C ILE A 84 3.63 5.46 -6.58
N THR A 85 4.17 6.65 -6.37
CA THR A 85 5.38 7.11 -7.04
C THR A 85 6.59 6.27 -6.65
N ALA A 86 7.41 5.93 -7.66
CA ALA A 86 8.70 5.22 -7.54
C ALA A 86 8.67 3.69 -7.35
N LEU A 87 7.49 3.05 -7.28
CA LEU A 87 7.30 1.60 -7.37
C LEU A 87 6.90 1.20 -8.79
#